data_AF-A0AA50DZ95-F1
#
_entry.id   AF-A0AA50DZ95-F1
#
_cell.length_a   1.000
_cell.length_b   1.000
_cell.length_c   1.000
_cell.angle_alpha   90.00
_cell.angle_beta   90.00
_cell.angle_gamma   90.00
#
_symmetry.space_group_name_H-M   'P 1'
#
loop_
_entity.id
_entity.type
_entity.pdbx_description
1 polymer ?
#
loop_
_entity_poly.entity_id
_entity_poly.type
_entity_poly.pdbx_seq_one_letter_code
_entity_poly.pdbx_strand_id
1 'polypeptide(L)'
;MSNKNEIPILIGALLVTLGIVGGGGWFLFNRMNPATVGPGLSTTGSMPRELQANVSTGEKVLVPTMDNETKLFASKAIAEGKNQEALQQLTQYLEKSPNDPEAWIYLNNLRALDHNPLQIAVVAPGGQ
;
A
#
# COMPACT_ATOMS: atom_id res chain seq x y z
N MET A 1 -8.24 61.72 9.25
CA MET A 1 -9.69 61.46 9.21
C MET A 1 -9.86 59.96 9.17
N SER A 2 -10.33 59.33 10.25
CA SER A 2 -10.55 57.87 10.31
C SER A 2 -11.97 57.60 9.85
N ASN A 3 -12.14 56.96 8.69
CA ASN A 3 -13.46 56.64 8.16
C ASN A 3 -14.02 55.44 8.93
N LYS A 4 -15.18 55.63 9.53
CA LYS A 4 -15.84 54.69 10.47
C LYS A 4 -16.21 53.34 9.82
N ASN A 5 -16.07 53.22 8.50
CA ASN A 5 -16.45 52.07 7.71
C ASN A 5 -15.24 51.24 7.25
N GLU A 6 -14.01 51.74 7.41
CA GLU A 6 -12.80 51.01 6.99
C GLU A 6 -12.51 49.81 7.88
N ILE A 7 -12.69 49.95 9.20
CA ILE A 7 -12.49 48.86 10.17
C ILE A 7 -13.41 47.66 9.90
N PRO A 8 -14.75 47.82 9.74
CA PRO A 8 -15.62 46.68 9.44
C PRO A 8 -15.35 46.07 8.06
N ILE A 9 -14.94 46.86 7.06
CA ILE A 9 -14.56 46.34 5.73
C ILE A 9 -13.28 45.49 5.81
N LEU A 10 -12.28 45.95 6.56
CA LEU A 10 -11.03 45.22 6.77
C LEU A 10 -11.26 43.90 7.52
N ILE A 11 -12.13 43.90 8.54
CA ILE A 11 -12.50 42.69 9.27
C ILE A 11 -13.23 41.70 8.34
N GLY A 12 -14.15 42.19 7.51
CA GLY A 12 -14.85 41.36 6.51
C GLY A 12 -13.89 40.69 5.53
N ALA A 13 -12.94 41.46 4.96
CA ALA A 13 -11.95 40.93 4.04
C ALA A 13 -11.00 39.91 4.71
N LEU A 14 -10.62 40.13 5.97
CA LEU A 14 -9.77 39.22 6.72
C LEU A 14 -10.46 37.86 6.95
N LEU A 15 -11.75 37.86 7.31
CA LEU A 15 -12.51 36.63 7.52
C LEU A 15 -12.70 35.83 6.23
N VAL A 16 -12.94 36.49 5.11
CA VAL A 16 -13.04 35.84 3.79
C VAL A 16 -11.71 35.19 3.41
N THR A 17 -10.59 35.87 3.65
CA THR A 17 -9.26 35.36 3.35
C THR A 17 -8.93 34.13 4.22
N LEU A 18 -9.25 34.19 5.52
CA LEU A 18 -9.08 33.04 6.42
C LEU A 18 -9.94 31.84 6.01
N GLY A 19 -11.17 32.07 5.55
CA GLY A 19 -12.05 31.02 5.06
C GLY A 19 -11.50 30.32 3.83
N ILE A 20 -10.96 31.06 2.86
CA ILE A 20 -10.36 30.50 1.64
C ILE A 20 -9.07 29.74 1.97
N VAL A 21 -8.18 30.32 2.78
CA VAL A 21 -6.90 29.69 3.12
C VAL A 21 -7.11 28.46 4.02
N GLY A 22 -7.97 28.56 5.02
CA GLY A 22 -8.28 27.44 5.92
C GLY A 22 -9.05 26.32 5.22
N GLY A 23 -10.13 26.66 4.51
CA GLY A 23 -10.97 25.69 3.80
C GLY A 23 -10.25 25.08 2.60
N GLY A 24 -9.57 25.89 1.79
CA GLY A 24 -8.80 25.44 0.64
C GLY A 24 -7.58 24.61 1.05
N GLY A 25 -6.87 25.02 2.10
CA GLY A 25 -5.74 24.28 2.67
C GLY A 25 -6.16 22.92 3.20
N TRP A 26 -7.26 22.84 3.96
CA TRP A 26 -7.79 21.57 4.49
C TRP A 26 -8.28 20.64 3.38
N PHE A 27 -9.00 21.16 2.38
CA PHE A 27 -9.49 20.37 1.25
C PHE A 27 -8.35 19.78 0.41
N LEU A 28 -7.33 20.59 0.09
CA LEU A 28 -6.16 20.14 -0.65
C LEU A 28 -5.31 19.16 0.18
N PHE A 29 -5.14 19.41 1.49
CA PHE A 29 -4.41 18.50 2.37
C PHE A 29 -5.12 17.14 2.51
N ASN A 30 -6.46 17.11 2.62
CA ASN A 30 -7.21 15.85 2.60
C ASN A 30 -7.14 15.12 1.26
N ARG A 31 -7.00 15.86 0.14
CA ARG A 31 -6.81 15.28 -1.19
C ARG A 31 -5.39 14.74 -1.40
N MET A 32 -4.39 15.35 -0.76
CA MET A 32 -2.97 14.98 -0.88
C MET A 32 -2.50 14.04 0.24
N ASN A 33 -3.28 13.82 1.30
CA ASN A 33 -2.99 12.82 2.32
C ASN A 33 -3.00 11.42 1.67
N PRO A 34 -1.85 10.74 1.56
CA PRO A 34 -1.76 9.43 0.93
C PRO A 34 -2.36 8.31 1.79
N ALA A 35 -2.98 8.62 2.93
CA ALA A 35 -3.64 7.65 3.78
C ALA A 35 -4.94 7.03 3.18
N THR A 36 -5.33 7.42 1.95
CA THR A 36 -6.43 6.80 1.21
C THR A 36 -6.02 5.99 -0.02
N VAL A 37 -4.71 5.91 -0.34
CA VAL A 37 -4.21 4.79 -1.15
C VAL A 37 -3.99 3.61 -0.21
N GLY A 38 -5.09 2.95 0.14
CA GLY A 38 -5.02 1.56 0.56
C GLY A 38 -4.34 0.73 -0.54
N PRO A 39 -3.65 -0.36 -0.19
CA PRO A 39 -3.11 -1.28 -1.18
C PRO A 39 -4.28 -1.91 -1.93
N GLY A 40 -4.58 -1.36 -3.10
CA GLY A 40 -5.80 -1.64 -3.82
C GLY A 40 -5.78 -0.89 -5.14
N LEU A 41 -4.77 -1.22 -5.95
CA LEU A 41 -4.78 -0.87 -7.36
C LEU A 41 -6.08 -1.42 -7.96
N SER A 42 -7.07 -0.54 -8.16
CA SER A 42 -8.27 -0.86 -8.92
C SER A 42 -7.86 -0.92 -10.38
N THR A 43 -7.27 -2.04 -10.79
CA THR A 43 -7.13 -2.38 -12.20
C THR A 43 -8.53 -2.66 -12.73
N THR A 44 -9.00 -1.79 -13.62
CA THR A 44 -10.19 -2.01 -14.44
C THR A 44 -10.02 -3.31 -15.22
N GLY A 45 -10.61 -4.36 -14.68
CA GLY A 45 -10.52 -5.74 -15.12
C GLY A 45 -11.00 -6.59 -13.97
N SER A 46 -12.32 -6.74 -13.83
CA SER A 46 -12.92 -7.53 -12.75
C SER A 46 -12.47 -8.98 -12.91
N MET A 47 -11.37 -9.36 -12.25
CA MET A 47 -10.99 -10.76 -12.14
C MET A 47 -12.17 -11.51 -11.49
N PRO A 48 -12.66 -12.60 -12.12
CA PRO A 48 -13.62 -13.50 -11.50
C PRO A 48 -13.23 -13.80 -10.05
N ARG A 49 -14.20 -13.74 -9.13
CA ARG A 49 -13.96 -13.96 -7.69
C ARG A 49 -13.24 -15.29 -7.42
N GLU A 50 -13.52 -16.30 -8.24
CA GLU A 50 -12.87 -17.61 -8.30
C GLU A 50 -11.34 -17.54 -8.48
N LEU A 51 -10.85 -16.57 -9.26
CA LEU A 51 -9.42 -16.40 -9.57
C LEU A 51 -8.70 -15.54 -8.53
N GLN A 52 -9.41 -14.65 -7.83
CA GLN A 52 -8.82 -13.80 -6.78
C GLN A 52 -8.26 -14.64 -5.62
N ALA A 53 -8.84 -15.81 -5.33
CA ALA A 53 -8.34 -16.71 -4.29
C ALA A 53 -6.99 -17.35 -4.63
N ASN A 54 -6.62 -17.37 -5.92
CA ASN A 54 -5.45 -18.06 -6.47
C ASN A 54 -4.34 -17.10 -6.92
N VAL A 55 -4.47 -15.81 -6.60
CA VAL A 55 -3.50 -14.77 -6.94
C VAL A 55 -2.81 -14.30 -5.65
N SER A 56 -1.49 -14.12 -5.69
CA SER A 56 -0.72 -13.51 -4.60
C SER A 56 0.48 -12.75 -5.16
N THR A 57 0.74 -11.55 -4.64
CA THR A 57 2.00 -10.82 -4.81
C THR A 57 2.96 -11.01 -3.63
N GLY A 58 2.56 -11.78 -2.61
CA GLY A 58 3.34 -12.09 -1.42
C GLY A 58 2.58 -12.05 -0.12
N GLU A 59 1.36 -11.50 -0.13
CA GLU A 59 0.46 -11.39 1.02
C GLU A 59 -0.12 -12.73 1.48
N LYS A 60 -0.11 -13.74 0.61
CA LYS A 60 -0.67 -15.07 0.87
C LYS A 60 0.19 -16.16 0.27
N VAL A 61 0.32 -17.29 0.97
CA VAL A 61 0.91 -18.50 0.39
C VAL A 61 -0.08 -19.19 -0.55
N LEU A 62 0.33 -19.43 -1.79
CA LEU A 62 -0.44 -20.12 -2.83
C LEU A 62 -0.17 -21.62 -2.85
N VAL A 63 1.07 -22.04 -2.57
CA VAL A 63 1.46 -23.45 -2.58
C VAL A 63 1.85 -23.87 -1.15
N PRO A 64 0.98 -24.59 -0.42
CA PRO A 64 1.34 -25.13 0.87
C PRO A 64 2.42 -26.21 0.69
N THR A 65 3.64 -25.90 1.10
CA THR A 65 4.79 -26.82 1.14
C THR A 65 5.11 -27.20 2.59
N MET A 66 5.98 -28.19 2.80
CA MET A 66 6.30 -28.70 4.15
C MET A 66 6.95 -27.66 5.08
N ASP A 67 7.61 -26.61 4.55
CA ASP A 67 8.23 -25.52 5.34
C ASP A 67 7.38 -24.24 5.34
N ASN A 68 6.09 -24.38 5.66
CA ASN A 68 5.12 -23.30 5.50
C ASN A 68 5.26 -22.18 6.54
N GLU A 69 5.81 -22.45 7.73
CA GLU A 69 5.74 -21.51 8.86
C GLU A 69 6.48 -20.18 8.59
N THR A 70 7.72 -20.24 8.11
CA THR A 70 8.51 -19.04 7.79
C THR A 70 7.91 -18.28 6.60
N LYS A 71 7.36 -19.00 5.62
CA LYS A 71 6.72 -18.42 4.43
C LYS A 71 5.39 -17.74 4.78
N LEU A 72 4.59 -18.35 5.66
CA LEU A 72 3.37 -17.78 6.23
C LEU A 72 3.64 -16.54 7.07
N PHE A 73 4.71 -16.55 7.85
CA PHE A 73 5.09 -15.40 8.65
C PHE A 73 5.52 -14.24 7.73
N ALA A 74 6.38 -14.52 6.74
CA ALA A 74 6.79 -13.50 5.79
C ALA A 74 5.61 -12.95 4.98
N SER A 75 4.66 -13.79 4.57
CA SER A 75 3.46 -13.33 3.85
C SER A 75 2.56 -12.46 4.73
N LYS A 76 2.44 -12.80 6.02
CA LYS A 76 1.73 -11.97 6.98
C LYS A 76 2.43 -10.63 7.20
N ALA A 77 3.76 -10.62 7.30
CA ALA A 77 4.54 -9.38 7.42
C ALA A 77 4.38 -8.49 6.17
N ILE A 78 4.32 -9.08 4.96
CA ILE A 78 3.99 -8.37 3.72
C ILE A 78 2.57 -7.77 3.79
N ALA A 79 1.57 -8.55 4.23
CA ALA A 79 0.20 -8.07 4.39
C ALA A 79 0.06 -6.95 5.43
N GLU A 80 0.91 -6.95 6.46
CA GLU A 80 0.97 -5.92 7.51
C GLU A 80 1.86 -4.71 7.14
N GLY A 81 2.49 -4.72 5.95
CA GLY A 81 3.39 -3.65 5.49
C GLY A 81 4.75 -3.63 6.20
N LYS A 82 5.11 -4.68 6.93
CA LYS A 82 6.38 -4.85 7.65
C LYS A 82 7.48 -5.38 6.71
N ASN A 83 7.78 -4.60 5.68
CA ASN A 83 8.61 -5.03 4.55
C ASN A 83 10.04 -5.44 4.95
N GLN A 84 10.66 -4.73 5.92
CA GLN A 84 12.01 -5.06 6.39
C GLN A 84 12.06 -6.41 7.11
N GLU A 85 11.05 -6.71 7.93
CA GLU A 85 10.92 -7.97 8.64
C GLU A 85 10.68 -9.13 7.66
N ALA A 86 9.79 -8.92 6.68
CA ALA A 86 9.51 -9.89 5.63
C ALA A 86 10.76 -10.18 4.76
N LEU A 87 11.55 -9.16 4.44
CA LEU A 87 12.79 -9.30 3.66
C LEU A 87 13.82 -10.18 4.40
N GLN A 88 14.00 -9.94 5.71
CA GLN A 88 14.91 -10.73 6.53
C GLN A 88 14.48 -12.20 6.59
N GLN A 89 13.19 -12.44 6.80
CA GLN A 89 12.64 -13.79 6.93
C GLN A 89 12.65 -14.56 5.62
N LEU A 90 12.32 -13.92 4.49
CA LEU A 90 12.43 -14.53 3.16
C LEU A 90 13.88 -14.86 2.80
N THR A 91 14.82 -14.00 3.18
CA THR A 91 16.25 -14.27 2.95
C THR A 91 16.70 -15.51 3.73
N GLN A 92 16.35 -15.59 5.02
CA GLN A 92 16.65 -16.77 5.85
C GLN A 92 15.94 -18.04 5.37
N TYR A 93 14.72 -17.90 4.85
CA TYR A 93 13.98 -19.01 4.26
C TYR A 93 14.69 -19.55 3.02
N LEU A 94 15.10 -18.67 2.11
CA LEU A 94 15.76 -19.03 0.84
C LEU A 94 17.17 -19.61 1.06
N GLU A 95 17.83 -19.34 2.18
CA GLU A 95 19.07 -20.04 2.55
C GLU A 95 18.84 -21.54 2.81
N LYS A 96 17.68 -21.91 3.35
CA LYS A 96 17.30 -23.30 3.64
C LYS A 96 16.60 -23.96 2.45
N SER A 97 15.84 -23.18 1.70
CA SER A 97 14.99 -23.62 0.60
C SER A 97 15.25 -22.80 -0.67
N PRO A 98 16.46 -22.89 -1.26
CA PRO A 98 16.87 -22.04 -2.39
C PRO A 98 16.08 -22.28 -3.68
N ASN A 99 15.41 -23.44 -3.78
CA ASN A 99 14.62 -23.84 -4.93
C ASN A 99 13.12 -23.55 -4.79
N ASP A 100 12.69 -22.72 -3.83
CA ASP A 100 11.28 -22.27 -3.76
C ASP A 100 11.07 -21.06 -4.68
N PRO A 101 10.44 -21.24 -5.87
CA PRO A 101 10.19 -20.14 -6.79
C PRO A 101 9.22 -19.09 -6.22
N GLU A 102 8.31 -19.48 -5.33
CA GLU A 102 7.31 -18.57 -4.74
C GLU A 102 7.99 -17.56 -3.81
N ALA A 103 8.90 -18.04 -2.95
CA ALA A 103 9.66 -17.19 -2.04
C ALA A 103 10.58 -16.20 -2.78
N TRP A 104 11.17 -16.61 -3.91
CA TRP A 104 11.94 -15.69 -4.76
C TRP A 104 11.09 -14.58 -5.34
N ILE A 105 9.84 -14.86 -5.74
CA ILE A 105 8.92 -13.86 -6.27
C ILE A 105 8.56 -12.85 -5.18
N TYR A 106 8.27 -13.31 -3.97
CA TYR A 106 7.93 -12.43 -2.84
C TYR A 106 9.10 -11.54 -2.45
N LEU A 107 10.32 -12.09 -2.42
CA LEU A 107 11.53 -11.31 -2.15
C LEU A 107 11.78 -10.24 -3.21
N ASN A 108 11.58 -10.57 -4.49
CA ASN A 108 11.78 -9.63 -5.58
C ASN A 108 10.73 -8.50 -5.56
N ASN A 109 9.47 -8.81 -5.25
CA ASN A 109 8.43 -7.79 -5.08
C ASN A 109 8.75 -6.85 -3.92
N LEU A 110 9.23 -7.37 -2.79
CA LEU A 110 9.67 -6.56 -1.65
C LEU A 110 10.84 -5.64 -2.00
N ARG A 111 11.84 -6.12 -2.73
CA ARG A 111 12.99 -5.30 -3.17
C ARG A 111 12.60 -4.24 -4.19
N ALA A 112 11.57 -4.51 -4.99
CA ALA A 112 11.06 -3.58 -5.98
C ALA A 112 10.23 -2.45 -5.37
N LEU A 113 9.64 -2.62 -4.18
CA LEU A 113 8.68 -1.69 -3.59
C LEU A 113 9.17 -0.22 -3.53
N ASP A 114 10.44 0.00 -3.25
CA ASP A 114 11.02 1.34 -3.09
C ASP A 114 11.45 2.00 -4.42
N HIS A 115 11.51 1.23 -5.52
CA HIS A 115 12.16 1.65 -6.77
C HIS A 115 11.31 1.42 -8.03
N ASN A 116 10.33 0.53 -7.95
CA ASN A 116 9.49 0.12 -9.06
C ASN A 116 8.06 -0.15 -8.57
N PRO A 117 7.05 0.59 -9.06
CA PRO A 117 5.66 0.35 -8.66
C PRO A 117 5.09 -0.96 -9.20
N LEU A 118 5.80 -1.68 -10.06
CA LEU A 118 5.36 -2.95 -10.65
C LEU A 118 5.70 -4.13 -9.73
N GLN A 119 4.67 -4.93 -9.42
CA GLN A 119 4.79 -6.19 -8.68
C GLN A 119 4.46 -7.38 -9.58
N ILE A 120 5.12 -8.50 -9.33
CA ILE A 120 4.85 -9.77 -10.00
C ILE A 120 3.78 -10.52 -9.19
N ALA A 121 2.60 -10.70 -9.77
CA ALA A 121 1.58 -11.56 -9.20
C ALA A 121 1.74 -12.99 -9.71
N VAL A 122 1.66 -13.96 -8.81
CA VAL A 122 1.65 -15.38 -9.15
C VAL A 122 0.22 -15.87 -9.17
N VAL A 123 -0.12 -16.64 -10.20
CA VAL A 123 -1.37 -17.41 -10.25
C VAL A 123 -1.01 -18.88 -10.35
N ALA A 124 -1.38 -19.65 -9.34
CA ALA A 124 -1.15 -21.08 -9.31
C ALA A 124 -2.42 -21.80 -8.86
N PRO A 125 -2.73 -22.98 -9.42
CA PRO A 125 -3.77 -23.85 -8.87
C PRO A 125 -3.27 -24.45 -7.55
N GLY A 126 -3.37 -23.67 -6.48
CA GLY A 126 -3.17 -24.11 -5.11
C GLY A 126 -4.48 -24.71 -4.62
N GLY A 127 -4.54 -26.03 -4.53
CA GLY A 127 -5.71 -26.75 -4.05
C GLY A 127 -6.08 -26.35 -2.62
N GLN A 128 -7.38 -26.24 -2.37
CA GLN A 128 -7.95 -26.41 -1.04
C GLN A 128 -7.88 -27.89 -0.63
#